data_AF-A0A6C2DZ96-F1
#
_entry.id   AF-A0A6C2DZ96-F1
#
_cell.length_a   1.000
_cell.length_b   1.000
_cell.length_c   1.000
_cell.angle_alpha   90.00
_cell.angle_beta   90.00
_cell.angle_gamma   90.00
#
_symmetry.space_group_name_H-M   'P 1'
#
loop_
_entity.id
_entity.type
_entity.pdbx_description
1 polymer ?
#
loop_
_entity_poly.entity_id
_entity_poly.type
_entity_poly.pdbx_seq_one_letter_code
_entity_poly.pdbx_strand_id
1 'polypeptide(L)'
;MDITIHLEKEQADKLKYIQQQTKQDASTVLNRSLAEAIDAYYQQIRASHHDPLARLRQSKFIGCFKGEPDLATNSKENFKAIINEKYDPR
;
A
#
# COMPACT_ATOMS: atom_id res chain seq x y z
N MET A 1 20.54 12.40 -6.22
CA MET A 1 19.47 13.15 -6.91
C MET A 1 19.53 14.54 -6.34
N ASP A 2 19.67 15.54 -7.20
CA ASP A 2 19.82 16.93 -6.79
C ASP A 2 18.54 17.69 -7.15
N ILE A 3 18.00 18.42 -6.17
CA ILE A 3 16.73 19.15 -6.30
C ILE A 3 16.99 20.61 -5.93
N THR A 4 16.56 21.53 -6.80
CA THR A 4 16.54 22.96 -6.48
C THR A 4 15.15 23.37 -6.03
N ILE A 5 15.05 23.96 -4.84
CA ILE A 5 13.77 24.38 -4.24
C ILE A 5 13.73 25.91 -4.23
N HIS A 6 12.62 26.47 -4.70
CA HIS A 6 12.34 27.90 -4.60
C HIS A 6 11.36 28.13 -3.45
N LEU A 7 11.76 28.97 -2.50
CA LEU A 7 10.91 29.36 -1.38
C LEU A 7 10.16 30.64 -1.73
N GLU A 8 8.86 30.65 -1.44
CA GLU A 8 8.08 31.87 -1.45
C GLU A 8 8.51 32.79 -0.31
N LYS A 9 8.16 34.09 -0.44
CA LYS A 9 8.57 35.12 0.53
C LYS A 9 8.21 34.74 1.98
N GLU A 10 6.98 34.27 2.20
CA GLU A 10 6.52 33.87 3.53
C GLU A 10 7.37 32.72 4.11
N GLN A 11 7.74 31.74 3.28
CA GLN A 11 8.54 30.59 3.68
C GLN A 11 9.98 31.00 3.99
N ALA A 12 10.55 31.91 3.19
CA ALA A 12 11.87 32.48 3.43
C ALA A 12 11.93 33.28 4.74
N ASP A 13 10.88 34.07 5.04
CA ASP A 13 10.78 34.83 6.28
C ASP A 13 10.69 33.91 7.51
N LYS A 14 9.89 32.84 7.42
CA LYS A 14 9.81 31.81 8.49
C LYS A 14 11.13 31.08 8.67
N LEU A 15 11.81 30.71 7.59
CA LEU A 15 13.13 30.07 7.66
C LEU A 15 14.14 30.98 8.36
N LYS A 16 14.19 32.26 7.97
CA LYS A 16 15.07 33.25 8.58
C LYS A 16 14.81 33.40 10.09
N TYR A 17 13.54 33.42 10.50
CA TYR A 17 13.18 33.45 11.92
C TYR A 17 13.72 32.22 12.67
N ILE A 18 13.53 31.01 12.13
CA ILE A 18 14.02 29.77 12.75
C ILE A 18 15.55 29.82 12.90
N GLN A 19 16.28 30.23 11.86
CA GLN A 19 17.74 30.34 11.91
C GLN A 19 18.20 31.30 13.02
N GLN A 20 17.51 32.43 13.20
CA GLN A 20 17.86 33.40 14.25
C GLN A 20 17.65 32.82 15.66
N GLN A 21 16.60 32.04 15.86
CA GLN A 21 16.26 31.46 17.17
C GLN A 21 17.13 30.25 17.52
N THR A 22 17.43 29.38 16.55
CA THR A 22 18.12 28.12 16.78
C THR A 22 19.62 28.17 16.49
N LYS A 23 20.10 29.23 15.84
CA LYS A 23 21.49 29.38 15.32
C LYS A 23 21.89 28.27 14.35
N GLN A 24 20.92 27.58 13.75
CA GLN A 24 21.15 26.59 12.73
C GLN A 24 21.27 27.25 11.36
N ASP A 25 22.08 26.65 10.48
CA ASP A 25 22.14 27.07 9.09
C ASP A 25 20.87 26.64 8.33
N ALA A 26 20.55 27.38 7.27
CA ALA A 26 19.34 27.15 6.48
C ALA A 26 19.31 25.74 5.88
N SER A 27 20.45 25.23 5.45
CA SER A 27 20.54 23.94 4.79
C SER A 27 20.25 22.79 5.76
N THR A 28 20.74 22.86 6.99
CA THR A 28 20.43 21.87 8.04
C THR A 28 18.96 21.87 8.40
N VAL A 29 18.34 23.05 8.55
CA VAL A 29 16.91 23.17 8.83
C VAL A 29 16.09 22.56 7.69
N LEU A 30 16.37 22.96 6.45
CA LEU A 30 15.66 22.47 5.27
C LEU A 30 15.86 20.96 5.05
N ASN A 31 17.08 20.45 5.21
CA ASN A 31 17.37 19.03 5.03
C ASN A 31 16.63 18.17 6.06
N ARG A 32 16.59 18.59 7.33
CA ARG A 32 15.82 17.89 8.36
C ARG A 32 14.33 17.90 8.02
N SER A 33 13.76 19.10 7.77
CA SER A 33 12.33 19.23 7.49
C SER A 33 11.92 18.48 6.22
N LEU A 34 12.76 18.47 5.19
CA LEU A 34 12.51 17.72 3.96
C LEU A 34 12.56 16.21 4.22
N ALA A 35 13.52 15.72 4.99
CA ALA A 35 13.60 14.30 5.36
C ALA A 35 12.35 13.84 6.13
N GLU A 36 11.90 14.64 7.11
CA GLU A 36 10.70 14.38 7.88
C GLU A 36 9.44 14.40 7.01
N ALA A 37 9.31 15.37 6.10
CA ALA A 37 8.18 15.46 5.17
C ALA A 37 8.15 14.28 4.19
N ILE A 38 9.31 13.88 3.65
CA ILE A 38 9.42 12.72 2.75
C ILE A 38 9.01 11.44 3.47
N ASP A 39 9.52 11.18 4.68
CA ASP A 39 9.16 9.99 5.44
C ASP A 39 7.65 9.99 5.77
N ALA A 40 7.10 11.12 6.22
CA ALA A 40 5.67 11.22 6.50
C ALA A 40 4.81 10.91 5.27
N TYR A 41 5.17 11.49 4.11
CA TYR A 41 4.46 11.24 2.85
C TYR A 41 4.61 9.79 2.39
N TYR A 42 5.81 9.22 2.52
CA TYR A 42 6.08 7.82 2.23
C TYR A 42 5.22 6.89 3.10
N GLN A 43 5.17 7.11 4.43
CA GLN A 43 4.36 6.30 5.32
C GLN A 43 2.86 6.44 5.02
N GLN A 44 2.38 7.62 4.65
CA GLN A 44 0.98 7.83 4.27
C GLN A 44 0.60 7.00 3.04
N ILE A 45 1.41 7.05 1.99
CA ILE A 45 1.21 6.23 0.79
C ILE A 45 1.29 4.75 1.15
N ARG A 46 2.35 4.36 1.87
CA ARG A 46 2.59 2.98 2.26
C ARG A 46 1.44 2.41 3.09
N ALA A 47 0.93 3.14 4.07
CA ALA A 47 -0.23 2.74 4.88
C ALA A 47 -1.50 2.59 4.03
N SER A 48 -1.72 3.49 3.07
CA SER A 48 -2.86 3.43 2.15
C SER A 48 -2.82 2.20 1.24
N HIS A 49 -1.62 1.74 0.85
CA HIS A 49 -1.42 0.54 0.03
C HIS A 49 -1.29 -0.76 0.83
N HIS A 50 -1.10 -0.68 2.15
CA HIS A 50 -0.82 -1.84 2.99
C HIS A 50 -2.03 -2.40 3.73
N ASP A 51 -3.26 -1.91 3.58
CA ASP A 51 -4.42 -2.64 4.11
C ASP A 51 -4.56 -3.98 3.34
N PRO A 52 -4.08 -5.10 3.91
CA PRO A 52 -4.04 -6.37 3.19
C PRO A 52 -5.47 -6.89 2.99
N LEU A 53 -6.39 -6.50 3.88
CA LEU A 53 -7.79 -6.88 3.84
C LEU A 53 -8.53 -6.09 2.76
N ALA A 54 -8.30 -4.79 2.61
CA ALA A 54 -8.84 -4.03 1.48
C ALA A 54 -8.34 -4.58 0.14
N ARG A 55 -7.03 -4.87 0.04
CA ARG A 55 -6.46 -5.54 -1.14
C ARG A 55 -7.06 -6.92 -1.39
N LEU A 56 -7.27 -7.72 -0.34
CA LEU A 56 -7.89 -9.04 -0.45
C LEU A 56 -9.34 -8.94 -0.93
N ARG A 57 -10.12 -7.98 -0.40
CA ARG A 57 -11.50 -7.71 -0.80
C ARG A 57 -11.62 -7.22 -2.25
N GLN A 58 -10.65 -6.46 -2.73
CA GLN A 58 -10.59 -6.01 -4.12
C GLN A 58 -10.01 -7.06 -5.07
N SER A 59 -9.44 -8.14 -4.54
CA SER A 59 -8.83 -9.19 -5.34
C SER A 59 -9.88 -10.05 -6.02
N LYS A 60 -9.69 -10.31 -7.32
CA LYS A 60 -10.47 -11.31 -8.06
C LYS A 60 -10.19 -12.75 -7.61
N PHE A 61 -9.21 -12.95 -6.73
CA PHE A 61 -8.85 -14.25 -6.16
C PHE A 61 -9.91 -14.79 -5.19
N ILE A 62 -10.60 -13.90 -4.47
CA ILE A 62 -11.67 -14.30 -3.54
C ILE A 62 -12.98 -14.38 -4.33
N GLY A 63 -13.25 -15.53 -4.92
CA GLY A 63 -14.56 -15.88 -5.45
C GLY A 63 -15.41 -16.56 -4.39
N CYS A 64 -16.65 -16.10 -4.19
CA CYS A 64 -17.64 -16.87 -3.43
C CYS A 64 -18.21 -17.97 -4.34
N PHE A 65 -17.83 -19.22 -4.09
CA PHE A 65 -18.49 -20.38 -4.69
C PHE A 65 -19.39 -21.04 -3.66
N LYS A 66 -20.60 -21.42 -4.06
CA LYS A 66 -21.45 -22.30 -3.26
C LYS A 66 -21.03 -23.73 -3.59
N GLY A 67 -20.46 -24.41 -2.60
CA GLY A 67 -20.11 -25.82 -2.67
C GLY A 67 -20.84 -26.59 -1.58
N GLU A 68 -20.83 -27.92 -1.69
CA GLU A 68 -21.30 -28.79 -0.60
C GLU A 68 -20.48 -28.55 0.68
N PRO A 69 -21.08 -28.69 1.89
CA PRO A 69 -20.39 -28.44 3.15
C PRO A 69 -19.11 -29.26 3.35
N ASP A 70 -19.03 -30.43 2.71
CA ASP A 70 -17.92 -31.39 2.74
C ASP A 70 -17.14 -31.43 1.42
N LEU A 71 -17.31 -30.42 0.55
CA LEU A 71 -16.68 -30.35 -0.78
C LEU A 71 -15.16 -30.55 -0.71
N ALA A 72 -14.47 -30.00 0.30
CA ALA A 72 -13.03 -30.18 0.44
C ALA A 72 -12.66 -31.64 0.67
N THR A 73 -13.37 -32.31 1.60
CA THR A 73 -13.18 -33.70 1.98
C THR A 73 -13.47 -34.65 0.80
N ASN A 74 -14.54 -34.39 0.07
CA ASN A 74 -15.05 -35.30 -0.97
C ASN A 74 -14.66 -34.86 -2.39
N SER A 75 -13.87 -33.79 -2.54
CA SER A 75 -13.51 -33.15 -3.81
C SER A 75 -13.06 -34.15 -4.89
N LYS A 76 -12.21 -35.10 -4.52
CA LYS A 76 -11.66 -36.11 -5.43
C LYS A 76 -12.73 -37.10 -5.92
N GLU A 77 -13.61 -37.54 -5.03
CA GLU A 77 -14.66 -38.50 -5.34
C GLU A 77 -15.75 -37.84 -6.19
N ASN A 78 -16.19 -36.65 -5.79
CA ASN A 78 -17.14 -35.83 -6.54
C ASN A 78 -16.61 -35.50 -7.94
N PHE A 79 -15.34 -35.11 -8.07
CA PHE A 79 -14.73 -34.85 -9.37
C PHE A 79 -14.68 -36.10 -10.25
N LYS A 80 -14.31 -37.25 -9.70
CA LYS A 80 -14.32 -38.53 -10.43
C LYS A 80 -15.72 -38.91 -10.89
N ALA A 81 -16.73 -38.75 -10.03
CA ALA A 81 -18.12 -39.03 -10.38
C ALA A 81 -18.58 -38.16 -11.57
N ILE A 82 -18.33 -36.85 -11.52
CA ILE A 82 -18.67 -35.90 -12.59
C ILE A 82 -17.96 -36.26 -13.91
N ILE A 83 -16.68 -36.59 -13.85
CA ILE A 83 -15.91 -36.98 -15.05
C ILE A 83 -16.43 -38.30 -15.62
N ASN A 84 -16.71 -39.29 -14.76
CA ASN A 84 -17.27 -40.56 -15.19
C ASN A 84 -18.65 -40.37 -15.83
N GLU A 85 -19.54 -39.57 -15.23
CA GLU A 85 -20.85 -39.26 -15.83
C GLU A 85 -20.71 -38.59 -17.21
N LYS A 86 -19.78 -37.64 -17.35
CA LYS A 86 -19.60 -36.88 -18.60
C LYS A 86 -19.00 -37.71 -19.74
N TYR A 87 -18.18 -38.71 -19.40
CA TYR A 87 -17.42 -39.50 -20.37
C TYR A 87 -17.74 -40.99 -20.31
N ASP A 88 -18.83 -41.42 -19.65
CA ASP A 88 -19.29 -42.81 -19.67
C ASP A 88 -19.66 -43.16 -21.12
N PRO A 89 -18.92 -44.08 -21.78
CA PRO A 89 -19.11 -44.38 -23.20
C PRO A 89 -20.27 -45.36 -23.45
N ARG A 90 -21.26 -45.41 -22.56
CA ARG A 90 -22.49 -46.20 -22.75
C ARG A 90 -23.40 -45.61 -23.82
#